data_AF-A0A3N4RYR0-F1
#
_entry.id   AF-A0A3N4RYR0-F1
#
_cell.length_a   1.000
_cell.length_b   1.000
_cell.length_c   1.000
_cell.angle_alpha   90.00
_cell.angle_beta   90.00
_cell.angle_gamma   90.00
#
_symmetry.space_group_name_H-M   'P 1'
#
loop_
_entity.id
_entity.type
_entity.pdbx_description
1 polymer ?
#
loop_
_entity_poly.entity_id
_entity_poly.type
_entity_poly.pdbx_seq_one_letter_code
_entity_poly.pdbx_strand_id
1 'polypeptide(L)'
;MESGPIAPRRGRPPVSDRQRQRQRLDISRHAVRLFAEQGVAATSGAQIARAAGVSERTLWRCFSTKESCVEPLLTESIGAFRAVLYAWPPEVGLTEHLRASYRPALASPSGGDTEAVLAVIRMTQDEPGLRAAYLMLRERAEETFTEVLAERTGRPVDALDVRVQAAAMSAVLKVATDDFAQAVAGQGITPEALRRHREQLADALGVVTRGPQEGGWDACGDSVAGHVAEAP
;
A
#
# COMPACT_ATOMS: atom_id res chain seq x y z
N MET A 1 -35.43 -14.14 -56.05
CA MET A 1 -34.52 -14.48 -54.93
C MET A 1 -33.47 -13.40 -54.88
N GLU A 2 -33.65 -12.39 -54.03
CA GLU A 2 -32.65 -11.34 -53.86
C GLU A 2 -32.34 -11.23 -52.37
N SER A 3 -31.20 -11.83 -52.00
CA SER A 3 -30.70 -11.89 -50.64
C SER A 3 -30.21 -10.50 -50.24
N GLY A 4 -30.95 -9.82 -49.37
CA GLY A 4 -30.55 -8.53 -48.80
C GLY A 4 -29.26 -8.64 -47.97
N PRO A 5 -28.47 -7.56 -47.88
CA PRO A 5 -27.15 -7.59 -47.25
C PRO A 5 -27.29 -7.81 -45.73
N ILE A 6 -26.56 -8.81 -45.23
CA ILE A 6 -26.45 -9.09 -43.80
C ILE A 6 -25.65 -7.96 -43.16
N ALA A 7 -26.31 -7.12 -42.37
CA ALA A 7 -25.64 -6.08 -41.60
C ALA A 7 -24.60 -6.71 -40.65
N PRO A 8 -23.38 -6.16 -40.56
CA PRO A 8 -22.36 -6.68 -39.66
C PRO A 8 -22.85 -6.55 -38.22
N ARG A 9 -22.86 -7.68 -37.49
CA ARG A 9 -23.15 -7.72 -36.06
C ARG A 9 -22.14 -6.81 -35.35
N ARG A 10 -22.59 -5.61 -34.94
CA ARG A 10 -21.77 -4.70 -34.13
C ARG A 10 -21.45 -5.42 -32.81
N GLY A 11 -20.21 -5.88 -32.67
CA GLY A 11 -19.72 -6.46 -31.43
C GLY A 11 -19.83 -5.46 -30.28
N ARG A 12 -20.06 -5.95 -29.06
CA ARG A 12 -20.06 -5.12 -27.85
C ARG A 12 -18.74 -4.33 -27.81
N PRO A 13 -18.78 -2.99 -27.63
CA PRO A 13 -17.57 -2.18 -27.61
C PRO A 13 -16.59 -2.71 -26.55
N PRO A 14 -15.27 -2.65 -26.83
CA PRO A 14 -14.27 -3.12 -25.89
C PRO A 14 -14.42 -2.37 -24.56
N VAL A 15 -14.42 -3.14 -23.46
CA VAL A 15 -14.49 -2.61 -22.10
C VAL A 15 -13.34 -1.60 -21.91
N SER A 16 -13.59 -0.44 -21.31
CA SER A 16 -12.52 0.54 -21.04
C SER A 16 -11.63 0.09 -19.88
N ASP A 17 -10.40 0.60 -19.78
CA ASP A 17 -9.52 0.30 -18.63
C ASP A 17 -10.15 0.70 -17.30
N ARG A 18 -10.84 1.85 -17.27
CA ARG A 18 -11.59 2.28 -16.09
C ARG A 18 -12.68 1.30 -15.69
N GLN A 19 -13.39 0.73 -16.67
CA GLN A 19 -14.42 -0.27 -16.39
C GLN A 19 -13.82 -1.60 -15.93
N ARG A 20 -12.65 -2.00 -16.47
CA ARG A 20 -11.88 -3.14 -15.95
C ARG A 20 -11.43 -2.93 -14.52
N GLN A 21 -10.87 -1.76 -14.18
CA GLN A 21 -10.43 -1.44 -12.83
C GLN A 21 -11.58 -1.43 -11.83
N ARG A 22 -12.72 -0.82 -12.18
CA ARG A 22 -13.93 -0.85 -11.35
C ARG A 22 -14.42 -2.27 -11.09
N GLN A 23 -14.45 -3.12 -12.12
CA GLN A 23 -14.83 -4.53 -11.94
C GLN A 23 -13.84 -5.28 -11.04
N ARG A 24 -12.53 -5.05 -11.20
CA ARG A 24 -11.52 -5.66 -10.32
C ARG A 24 -11.68 -5.21 -8.87
N LEU A 25 -11.94 -3.92 -8.63
CA LEU A 25 -12.16 -3.38 -7.29
C LEU A 25 -13.44 -3.95 -6.65
N ASP A 26 -14.51 -4.10 -7.42
CA ASP A 26 -15.75 -4.70 -6.95
C ASP A 26 -15.57 -6.17 -6.52
N ILE A 27 -14.92 -6.97 -7.37
CA ILE A 27 -14.53 -8.34 -7.02
C ILE A 27 -13.65 -8.37 -5.77
N SER A 28 -12.71 -7.43 -5.65
CA SER A 28 -11.80 -7.33 -4.51
C SER A 28 -12.55 -7.12 -3.20
N ARG A 29 -13.53 -6.21 -3.16
CA ARG A 29 -14.37 -5.97 -1.98
C ARG A 29 -15.13 -7.23 -1.56
N HIS A 30 -15.69 -7.96 -2.52
CA HIS A 30 -16.38 -9.23 -2.23
C HIS A 30 -15.43 -10.30 -1.69
N ALA A 31 -14.24 -10.45 -2.28
CA ALA A 31 -13.25 -11.40 -1.83
C ALA A 31 -12.79 -11.10 -0.40
N VAL A 32 -12.45 -9.84 -0.10
CA VAL A 32 -12.00 -9.41 1.23
C VAL A 32 -13.09 -9.62 2.28
N ARG A 33 -14.35 -9.31 1.95
CA ARG A 33 -15.48 -9.58 2.85
C ARG A 33 -15.59 -11.07 3.19
N LEU A 34 -15.53 -11.95 2.19
CA LEU A 34 -15.58 -13.40 2.42
C LEU A 34 -14.37 -13.90 3.22
N PHE A 35 -13.16 -13.40 2.92
CA PHE A 35 -11.97 -13.74 3.70
C PHE A 35 -12.12 -13.34 5.17
N ALA A 36 -12.68 -12.16 5.45
CA ALA A 36 -12.93 -11.71 6.80
C ALA A 36 -14.04 -12.50 7.52
N GLU A 37 -15.08 -12.94 6.80
CA GLU A 37 -16.24 -13.64 7.39
C GLU A 37 -15.96 -15.12 7.71
N GLN A 38 -15.21 -15.82 6.86
CA GLN A 38 -15.03 -17.29 6.95
C GLN A 38 -13.57 -17.76 6.81
N GLY A 39 -12.61 -16.84 6.67
CA GLY A 39 -11.20 -17.15 6.47
C GLY A 39 -10.82 -17.40 5.01
N VAL A 40 -9.52 -17.25 4.69
CA VAL A 40 -9.01 -17.40 3.32
C VAL A 40 -9.08 -18.85 2.87
N ALA A 41 -8.70 -19.79 3.74
CA ALA A 41 -8.70 -21.23 3.44
C ALA A 41 -10.10 -21.74 3.04
N ALA A 42 -11.15 -21.35 3.76
CA ALA A 42 -12.53 -21.77 3.50
C ALA A 42 -13.20 -21.02 2.34
N THR A 43 -12.55 -20.01 1.78
CA THR A 43 -13.08 -19.22 0.66
C THR A 43 -12.55 -19.74 -0.68
N SER A 44 -13.47 -20.16 -1.53
CA SER A 44 -13.20 -20.60 -2.91
C SER A 44 -13.42 -19.48 -3.93
N GLY A 45 -12.75 -19.58 -5.09
CA GLY A 45 -13.00 -18.68 -6.21
C GLY A 45 -14.44 -18.73 -6.72
N ALA A 46 -15.11 -19.89 -6.65
CA ALA A 46 -16.52 -20.03 -6.98
C ALA A 46 -17.43 -19.18 -6.08
N GLN A 47 -17.15 -19.13 -4.77
CA GLN A 47 -17.88 -18.27 -3.83
C GLN A 47 -17.63 -16.79 -4.13
N ILE A 48 -16.38 -16.40 -4.40
CA ILE A 48 -16.01 -15.02 -4.75
C ILE A 48 -16.74 -14.60 -6.04
N ALA A 49 -16.66 -15.42 -7.08
CA ALA A 49 -17.29 -15.14 -8.37
C ALA A 49 -18.81 -14.98 -8.23
N ARG A 50 -19.45 -15.88 -7.47
CA ARG A 50 -20.89 -15.81 -7.16
C ARG A 50 -21.24 -14.54 -6.40
N ALA A 51 -20.47 -14.18 -5.38
CA ALA A 51 -20.69 -13.00 -4.57
C ALA A 51 -20.56 -11.70 -5.40
N ALA A 52 -19.61 -11.66 -6.34
CA ALA A 52 -19.38 -10.51 -7.23
C ALA A 52 -20.22 -10.52 -8.52
N GLY A 53 -21.13 -11.49 -8.69
CA GLY A 53 -22.00 -11.56 -9.88
C GLY A 53 -21.25 -11.83 -11.19
N VAL A 54 -20.09 -12.50 -11.15
CA VAL A 54 -19.27 -12.85 -12.32
C VAL A 54 -19.11 -14.37 -12.45
N SER A 55 -18.71 -14.83 -13.64
CA SER A 55 -18.32 -16.23 -13.82
C SER A 55 -16.91 -16.49 -13.27
N GLU A 56 -16.62 -17.73 -12.85
CA GLU A 56 -15.26 -18.13 -12.44
C GLU A 56 -14.23 -17.88 -13.55
N ARG A 57 -14.61 -18.11 -14.82
CA ARG A 57 -13.76 -17.75 -15.98
C ARG A 57 -13.42 -16.26 -16.02
N THR A 58 -14.33 -15.39 -15.58
CA THR A 58 -14.08 -13.95 -15.50
C THR A 58 -13.20 -13.61 -14.31
N LEU A 59 -13.43 -14.23 -13.15
CA LEU A 59 -12.57 -14.08 -11.98
C LEU A 59 -11.11 -14.43 -12.34
N TRP A 60 -10.87 -15.62 -12.88
CA TRP A 60 -9.53 -16.10 -13.21
C TRP A 60 -8.89 -15.41 -14.42
N ARG A 61 -9.67 -14.68 -15.23
CA ARG A 61 -9.13 -13.76 -16.23
C ARG A 61 -8.60 -12.47 -15.59
N CYS A 62 -9.17 -12.06 -14.46
CA CYS A 62 -8.75 -10.88 -13.73
C CYS A 62 -7.63 -11.18 -12.73
N PHE A 63 -7.64 -12.36 -12.10
CA PHE A 63 -6.80 -12.68 -10.95
C PHE A 63 -6.09 -14.01 -11.15
N SER A 64 -4.81 -14.08 -10.77
CA SER A 64 -4.01 -15.31 -10.88
C SER A 64 -4.33 -16.30 -9.77
N THR A 65 -4.64 -15.80 -8.58
CA THR A 65 -4.99 -16.59 -7.38
C THR A 65 -6.14 -15.94 -6.62
N LYS A 66 -6.76 -16.68 -5.68
CA LYS A 66 -7.79 -16.09 -4.81
C LYS A 66 -7.19 -14.99 -3.94
N GLU A 67 -5.96 -15.17 -3.48
CA GLU A 67 -5.23 -14.21 -2.65
C GLU A 67 -4.97 -12.91 -3.42
N SER A 68 -4.63 -12.97 -4.72
CA SER A 68 -4.45 -11.77 -5.57
C SER A 68 -5.72 -10.91 -5.70
N CYS A 69 -6.89 -11.44 -5.30
CA CYS A 69 -8.12 -10.65 -5.29
C CYS A 69 -8.07 -9.48 -4.30
N VAL A 70 -7.17 -9.45 -3.32
CA VAL A 70 -7.04 -8.29 -2.40
C VAL A 70 -6.28 -7.11 -3.01
N GLU A 71 -5.52 -7.34 -4.09
CA GLU A 71 -4.62 -6.33 -4.68
C GLU A 71 -5.33 -5.03 -5.08
N PRO A 72 -6.50 -5.04 -5.76
CA PRO A 72 -7.15 -3.80 -6.19
C PRO A 72 -7.55 -2.90 -5.02
N LEU A 73 -8.09 -3.47 -3.95
CA LEU A 73 -8.48 -2.72 -2.76
C LEU A 73 -7.26 -2.07 -2.08
N LEU A 74 -6.18 -2.84 -1.92
CA LEU A 74 -4.93 -2.32 -1.36
C LEU A 74 -4.28 -1.26 -2.27
N THR A 75 -4.38 -1.42 -3.59
CA THR A 75 -3.85 -0.46 -4.57
C THR A 75 -4.54 0.89 -4.46
N GLU A 76 -5.86 0.92 -4.30
CA GLU A 76 -6.61 2.17 -4.06
C GLU A 76 -6.15 2.87 -2.77
N SER A 77 -5.93 2.09 -1.69
CA SER A 77 -5.45 2.62 -0.41
C SER A 77 -4.05 3.25 -0.54
N ILE A 78 -3.14 2.57 -1.24
CA ILE A 78 -1.80 3.09 -1.54
C ILE A 78 -1.90 4.34 -2.42
N GLY A 79 -2.77 4.33 -3.43
CA GLY A 79 -2.99 5.47 -4.33
C GLY A 79 -3.39 6.75 -3.58
N ALA A 80 -4.21 6.63 -2.53
CA ALA A 80 -4.56 7.76 -1.68
C ALA A 80 -3.34 8.35 -0.96
N PHE A 81 -2.43 7.51 -0.45
CA PHE A 81 -1.19 7.97 0.17
C PHE A 81 -0.24 8.61 -0.86
N ARG A 82 -0.13 8.03 -2.05
CA ARG A 82 0.65 8.60 -3.17
C ARG A 82 0.17 10.01 -3.52
N ALA A 83 -1.15 10.22 -3.57
CA ALA A 83 -1.72 11.53 -3.85
C ALA A 83 -1.33 12.58 -2.79
N VAL A 84 -1.22 12.19 -1.52
CA VAL A 84 -0.72 13.08 -0.46
C VAL A 84 0.75 13.43 -0.72
N LEU A 85 1.59 12.48 -1.10
CA LEU A 85 3.01 12.75 -1.39
C LEU A 85 3.21 13.65 -2.62
N TYR A 86 2.48 13.41 -3.71
CA TYR A 86 2.58 14.27 -4.91
C TYR A 86 2.07 15.69 -4.66
N ALA A 87 1.18 15.89 -3.68
CA ALA A 87 0.70 17.20 -3.28
C ALA A 87 1.62 17.91 -2.26
N TRP A 88 2.78 17.34 -1.92
CA TRP A 88 3.69 17.87 -0.91
C TRP A 88 4.40 19.15 -1.39
N PRO A 89 4.11 20.34 -0.82
CA PRO A 89 4.73 21.59 -1.25
C PRO A 89 6.24 21.62 -0.98
N PRO A 90 7.05 22.24 -1.86
CA PRO A 90 8.51 22.28 -1.69
C PRO A 90 8.97 23.00 -0.41
N GLU A 91 8.22 24.00 0.04
CA GLU A 91 8.56 24.85 1.19
C GLU A 91 8.18 24.25 2.55
N VAL A 92 7.38 23.18 2.55
CA VAL A 92 6.83 22.57 3.78
C VAL A 92 7.62 21.31 4.12
N GLY A 93 7.94 21.10 5.40
CA GLY A 93 8.57 19.85 5.86
C GLY A 93 7.62 18.66 5.75
N LEU A 94 8.12 17.46 5.45
CA LEU A 94 7.29 16.26 5.24
C LEU A 94 6.35 15.98 6.41
N THR A 95 6.88 16.04 7.64
CA THR A 95 6.10 15.79 8.87
C THR A 95 4.93 16.77 8.99
N GLU A 96 5.15 18.05 8.71
CA GLU A 96 4.10 19.07 8.75
C GLU A 96 3.04 18.81 7.67
N HIS A 97 3.49 18.54 6.45
CA HIS A 97 2.62 18.21 5.32
C HIS A 97 1.74 16.99 5.62
N LEU A 98 2.32 15.93 6.18
CA LEU A 98 1.55 14.74 6.57
C LEU A 98 0.53 15.05 7.67
N ARG A 99 0.88 15.81 8.71
CA ARG A 99 -0.10 16.19 9.73
C ARG A 99 -1.27 16.99 9.14
N ALA A 100 -1.01 17.86 8.18
CA ALA A 100 -2.05 18.70 7.55
C ALA A 100 -2.89 17.94 6.51
N SER A 101 -2.24 17.14 5.67
CA SER A 101 -2.81 16.62 4.42
C SER A 101 -3.05 15.11 4.43
N TYR A 102 -2.33 14.36 5.27
CA TYR A 102 -2.64 12.94 5.47
C TYR A 102 -3.91 12.83 6.31
N ARG A 103 -5.03 12.89 5.59
CA ARG A 103 -6.22 12.17 6.01
C ARG A 103 -5.96 10.75 5.59
N PRO A 104 -5.77 9.82 6.53
CA PRO A 104 -5.63 8.43 6.16
C PRO A 104 -6.75 8.06 5.17
N ALA A 105 -6.51 7.12 4.24
CA ALA A 105 -7.53 6.60 3.31
C ALA A 105 -8.86 6.24 4.04
N LEU A 106 -8.76 6.09 5.35
CA LEU A 106 -9.75 6.09 6.41
C LEU A 106 -10.76 7.28 6.45
N ALA A 107 -10.69 8.26 5.55
CA ALA A 107 -11.64 9.40 5.45
C ALA A 107 -12.41 9.49 4.10
N SER A 108 -12.41 8.43 3.28
CA SER A 108 -13.32 8.34 2.13
C SER A 108 -14.79 8.30 2.61
N PRO A 109 -15.75 8.95 1.91
CA PRO A 109 -17.18 8.96 2.29
C PRO A 109 -17.82 7.58 2.46
N SER A 110 -17.16 6.52 1.99
CA SER A 110 -17.67 5.15 2.01
C SER A 110 -17.35 4.37 3.29
N GLY A 111 -16.31 4.71 4.06
CA GLY A 111 -15.90 4.05 5.32
C GLY A 111 -15.56 2.55 5.27
N GLY A 112 -16.18 1.76 4.39
CA GLY A 112 -16.10 0.30 4.34
C GLY A 112 -14.82 -0.24 3.68
N ASP A 113 -14.27 0.47 2.68
CA ASP A 113 -13.01 0.06 2.06
C ASP A 113 -11.84 0.11 3.05
N THR A 114 -11.91 1.06 3.97
CA THR A 114 -10.96 1.27 5.06
C THR A 114 -10.84 0.05 5.95
N GLU A 115 -11.95 -0.37 6.55
CA GLU A 115 -11.98 -1.52 7.46
C GLU A 115 -11.59 -2.80 6.69
N ALA A 116 -12.00 -2.92 5.44
CA ALA A 116 -11.61 -4.02 4.58
C ALA A 116 -10.09 -4.06 4.33
N VAL A 117 -9.42 -2.93 4.11
CA VAL A 117 -7.95 -2.86 3.99
C VAL A 117 -7.28 -3.30 5.30
N LEU A 118 -7.73 -2.79 6.44
CA LEU A 118 -7.15 -3.17 7.74
C LEU A 118 -7.39 -4.65 8.06
N ALA A 119 -8.54 -5.21 7.67
CA ALA A 119 -8.81 -6.63 7.77
C ALA A 119 -7.83 -7.46 6.94
N VAL A 120 -7.53 -7.06 5.69
CA VAL A 120 -6.50 -7.72 4.87
C VAL A 120 -5.14 -7.68 5.55
N ILE A 121 -4.74 -6.52 6.08
CA ILE A 121 -3.45 -6.36 6.75
C ILE A 121 -3.36 -7.28 7.97
N ARG A 122 -4.41 -7.37 8.80
CA ARG A 122 -4.46 -8.31 9.92
C ARG A 122 -4.33 -9.77 9.46
N MET A 123 -5.07 -10.17 8.42
CA MET A 123 -5.02 -11.54 7.90
C MET A 123 -3.63 -11.93 7.38
N THR A 124 -2.78 -10.99 6.97
CA THR A 124 -1.42 -11.30 6.50
C THR A 124 -0.50 -11.90 7.59
N GLN A 125 -0.86 -11.79 8.87
CA GLN A 125 -0.11 -12.43 9.95
C GLN A 125 -0.19 -13.95 9.85
N ASP A 126 -1.40 -14.46 9.59
CA ASP A 126 -1.71 -15.90 9.61
C ASP A 126 -1.77 -16.53 8.21
N GLU A 127 -1.93 -15.72 7.16
CA GLU A 127 -2.15 -16.18 5.78
C GLU A 127 -0.95 -15.83 4.87
N PRO A 128 -0.01 -16.78 4.62
CA PRO A 128 1.21 -16.52 3.86
C PRO A 128 0.97 -16.05 2.42
N GLY A 129 -0.09 -16.55 1.77
CA GLY A 129 -0.43 -16.15 0.40
C GLY A 129 -0.90 -14.69 0.31
N LEU A 130 -1.67 -14.23 1.31
CA LEU A 130 -2.03 -12.81 1.43
C LEU A 130 -0.81 -11.95 1.77
N ARG A 131 0.05 -12.43 2.67
CA ARG A 131 1.30 -11.75 3.01
C ARG A 131 2.19 -11.53 1.79
N ALA A 132 2.33 -12.54 0.94
CA ALA A 132 3.09 -12.43 -0.31
C ALA A 132 2.51 -11.36 -1.24
N ALA A 133 1.19 -11.41 -1.51
CA ALA A 133 0.53 -10.41 -2.35
C ALA A 133 0.67 -8.99 -1.79
N TYR A 134 0.52 -8.84 -0.47
CA TYR A 134 0.66 -7.55 0.21
C TYR A 134 2.08 -6.97 0.11
N LEU A 135 3.11 -7.78 0.39
CA LEU A 135 4.50 -7.34 0.33
C LEU A 135 4.91 -6.97 -1.10
N MET A 136 4.54 -7.77 -2.10
CA MET A 136 4.81 -7.45 -3.52
C MET A 136 4.15 -6.14 -3.95
N LEU A 137 2.92 -5.89 -3.50
CA LEU A 137 2.24 -4.64 -3.82
C LEU A 137 2.92 -3.44 -3.18
N ARG A 138 3.39 -3.57 -1.94
CA ARG A 138 4.12 -2.48 -1.27
C ARG A 138 5.49 -2.22 -1.86
N GLU A 139 6.21 -3.27 -2.25
CA GLU A 139 7.48 -3.13 -2.97
C GLU A 139 7.29 -2.33 -4.26
N ARG A 140 6.25 -2.63 -5.05
CA ARG A 140 5.91 -1.84 -6.25
C ARG A 140 5.51 -0.40 -5.93
N ALA A 141 4.95 -0.14 -4.76
CA ALA A 141 4.61 1.21 -4.33
C ALA A 141 5.83 2.03 -3.89
N GLU A 142 6.95 1.38 -3.57
CA GLU A 142 8.19 2.01 -3.15
C GLU A 142 8.75 2.97 -4.22
N GLU A 143 8.57 2.61 -5.50
CA GLU A 143 9.00 3.43 -6.65
C GLU A 143 8.49 4.88 -6.56
N THR A 144 7.28 5.08 -6.01
CA THR A 144 6.71 6.44 -5.86
C THR A 144 7.49 7.28 -4.85
N PHE A 145 7.97 6.69 -3.76
CA PHE A 145 8.79 7.43 -2.80
C PHE A 145 10.10 7.85 -3.42
N THR A 146 10.72 6.95 -4.18
CA THR A 146 11.98 7.22 -4.88
C THR A 146 11.82 8.37 -5.88
N GLU A 147 10.75 8.37 -6.69
CA GLU A 147 10.44 9.47 -7.63
C GLU A 147 10.27 10.82 -6.90
N VAL A 148 9.43 10.85 -5.86
CA VAL A 148 9.14 12.08 -5.10
C VAL A 148 10.41 12.61 -4.41
N LEU A 149 11.23 11.74 -3.83
CA LEU A 149 12.45 12.13 -3.15
C LEU A 149 13.54 12.60 -4.13
N ALA A 150 13.66 11.95 -5.29
CA ALA A 150 14.57 12.35 -6.35
C ALA A 150 14.27 13.78 -6.81
N GLU A 151 13.01 14.07 -7.13
CA GLU A 151 12.56 15.41 -7.53
C GLU A 151 12.86 16.44 -6.43
N ARG A 152 12.54 16.12 -5.17
CA ARG A 152 12.74 17.06 -4.05
C ARG A 152 14.19 17.36 -3.70
N THR A 153 15.07 16.39 -3.91
CA THR A 153 16.49 16.54 -3.60
C THR A 153 17.32 16.98 -4.80
N GLY A 154 16.72 17.03 -6.00
CA GLY A 154 17.43 17.26 -7.25
C GLY A 154 18.43 16.16 -7.59
N ARG A 155 18.25 14.96 -7.03
CA ARG A 155 19.17 13.82 -7.20
C ARG A 155 18.61 12.79 -8.20
N PRO A 156 19.48 11.97 -8.81
CA PRO A 156 19.03 10.85 -9.64
C PRO A 156 18.17 9.84 -8.86
N VAL A 157 17.16 9.27 -9.50
CA VAL A 157 16.24 8.27 -8.90
C VAL A 157 16.96 6.98 -8.49
N ASP A 158 18.09 6.66 -9.10
CA ASP A 158 18.90 5.49 -8.81
C ASP A 158 20.00 5.75 -7.77
N ALA A 159 20.14 7.00 -7.29
CA ALA A 159 21.09 7.35 -6.25
C ALA A 159 20.83 6.55 -4.96
N LEU A 160 21.89 5.97 -4.39
CA LEU A 160 21.77 5.04 -3.26
C LEU A 160 21.05 5.67 -2.05
N ASP A 161 21.35 6.92 -1.73
CA ASP A 161 20.74 7.64 -0.62
C ASP A 161 19.24 7.91 -0.84
N VAL A 162 18.83 8.25 -2.06
CA VAL A 162 17.41 8.41 -2.43
C VAL A 162 16.67 7.08 -2.25
N ARG A 163 17.25 5.98 -2.73
CA ARG A 163 16.69 4.63 -2.59
C ARG A 163 16.62 4.17 -1.13
N VAL A 164 17.66 4.42 -0.34
CA VAL A 164 17.68 4.09 1.09
C VAL A 164 16.62 4.89 1.84
N GLN A 165 16.48 6.18 1.54
CA GLN A 165 15.46 7.03 2.16
C GLN A 165 14.05 6.57 1.76
N ALA A 166 13.81 6.23 0.49
CA ALA A 166 12.55 5.67 0.02
C ALA A 166 12.18 4.36 0.72
N ALA A 167 13.12 3.42 0.80
CA ALA A 167 12.95 2.14 1.48
C ALA A 167 12.64 2.33 2.98
N ALA A 168 13.35 3.24 3.64
CA ALA A 168 13.13 3.52 5.05
C ALA A 168 11.76 4.18 5.30
N MET A 169 11.30 5.08 4.42
CA MET A 169 9.94 5.64 4.47
C MET A 169 8.88 4.56 4.25
N SER A 170 9.07 3.66 3.28
CA SER A 170 8.20 2.51 3.05
C SER A 170 8.12 1.59 4.27
N ALA A 171 9.25 1.37 4.96
CA ALA A 171 9.29 0.57 6.19
C ALA A 171 8.51 1.24 7.33
N VAL A 172 8.62 2.57 7.49
CA VAL A 172 7.81 3.30 8.48
C VAL A 172 6.33 3.19 8.16
N LEU A 173 5.92 3.41 6.91
CA LEU A 173 4.52 3.28 6.50
C LEU A 173 3.99 1.87 6.76
N LYS A 174 4.78 0.83 6.43
CA LYS A 174 4.46 -0.56 6.78
C LYS A 174 4.12 -0.67 8.26
N VAL A 175 5.08 -0.34 9.12
CA VAL A 175 5.01 -0.63 10.55
C VAL A 175 3.84 0.13 11.16
N ALA A 176 3.69 1.42 10.83
CA ALA A 176 2.59 2.23 11.29
C ALA A 176 1.21 1.69 10.85
N THR A 177 1.09 1.16 9.63
CA THR A 177 -0.18 0.61 9.14
C THR A 177 -0.48 -0.74 9.79
N ASP A 178 0.52 -1.61 9.94
CA ASP A 178 0.39 -2.91 10.61
C ASP A 178 -0.05 -2.70 12.07
N ASP A 179 0.62 -1.82 12.81
CA ASP A 179 0.29 -1.45 14.20
C ASP A 179 -1.12 -0.87 14.31
N PHE A 180 -1.48 0.02 13.39
CA PHE A 180 -2.82 0.62 13.37
C PHE A 180 -3.91 -0.43 13.11
N ALA A 181 -3.69 -1.34 12.16
CA ALA A 181 -4.63 -2.41 11.85
C ALA A 181 -4.90 -3.31 13.07
N GLN A 182 -3.87 -3.56 13.90
CA GLN A 182 -4.00 -4.30 15.16
C GLN A 182 -4.68 -3.47 16.25
N ALA A 183 -4.31 -2.19 16.40
CA ALA A 183 -4.84 -1.33 17.46
C ALA A 183 -6.37 -1.11 17.35
N VAL A 184 -6.91 -1.07 16.13
CA VAL A 184 -8.36 -0.91 15.93
C VAL A 184 -9.14 -2.22 15.90
N ALA A 185 -8.45 -3.37 15.99
CA ALA A 185 -9.09 -4.67 15.97
C ALA A 185 -10.06 -4.81 17.17
N GLY A 186 -11.34 -5.07 16.89
CA GLY A 186 -12.38 -5.21 17.91
C GLY A 186 -12.82 -3.91 18.61
N GLN A 187 -12.06 -2.81 18.47
CA GLN A 187 -12.41 -1.48 19.01
C GLN A 187 -13.05 -0.57 17.97
N GLY A 188 -12.88 -0.89 16.68
CA GLY A 188 -13.35 -0.10 15.56
C GLY A 188 -12.50 1.15 15.30
N ILE A 189 -12.78 1.79 14.17
CA ILE A 189 -12.03 2.98 13.72
C ILE A 189 -12.65 4.22 14.37
N THR A 190 -11.95 4.82 15.33
CA THR A 190 -12.37 6.06 16.00
C THR A 190 -11.58 7.27 15.49
N PRO A 191 -12.15 8.50 15.51
CA PRO A 191 -11.41 9.72 15.16
C PRO A 191 -10.12 9.91 15.97
N GLU A 192 -10.11 9.43 17.21
CA GLU A 192 -8.94 9.43 18.08
C GLU A 192 -7.83 8.50 17.56
N ALA A 193 -8.18 7.27 17.23
CA ALA A 193 -7.24 6.29 16.68
C ALA A 193 -6.65 6.78 15.35
N LEU A 194 -7.47 7.41 14.50
CA LEU A 194 -7.04 8.04 13.25
C LEU A 194 -6.02 9.15 13.49
N ARG A 195 -6.31 10.05 14.44
CA ARG A 195 -5.42 11.15 14.77
C ARG A 195 -4.09 10.63 15.31
N ARG A 196 -4.13 9.67 16.25
CA ARG A 196 -2.94 9.03 16.82
C ARG A 196 -2.07 8.39 15.75
N HIS A 197 -2.67 7.62 14.84
CA HIS A 197 -1.95 6.99 13.74
C HIS A 197 -1.25 8.02 12.84
N ARG A 198 -1.94 9.12 12.49
CA ARG A 198 -1.35 10.22 11.72
C ARG A 198 -0.15 10.85 12.42
N GLU A 199 -0.27 11.16 13.72
CA GLU A 199 0.84 11.74 14.48
C GLU A 199 2.03 10.77 14.56
N GLN A 200 1.78 9.50 14.89
CA GLN A 200 2.82 8.47 14.94
C GLN A 200 3.54 8.30 13.59
N LEU A 201 2.79 8.28 12.48
CA LEU A 201 3.37 8.18 11.15
C LEU A 201 4.25 9.40 10.82
N ALA A 202 3.77 10.60 11.12
CA ALA A 202 4.49 11.85 10.86
C ALA A 202 5.80 11.94 11.69
N ASP A 203 5.74 11.55 12.96
CA ASP A 203 6.90 11.51 13.86
C ASP A 203 7.94 10.48 13.40
N ALA A 204 7.51 9.26 13.10
CA ALA A 204 8.39 8.19 12.65
C ALA A 204 9.06 8.53 11.31
N LEU A 205 8.32 9.14 10.37
CA LEU A 205 8.92 9.61 9.12
C LEU A 205 9.91 10.75 9.36
N GLY A 206 9.65 11.64 10.32
CA GLY A 206 10.59 12.71 10.70
C GLY A 206 11.89 12.23 11.33
N VAL A 207 11.94 11.01 11.89
CA VAL A 207 13.18 10.37 12.36
C VAL A 207 14.01 9.86 11.18
N VAL A 208 13.34 9.30 10.16
CA VAL A 208 13.99 8.66 9.02
C VAL A 208 14.41 9.65 7.93
N THR A 209 13.66 10.75 7.73
CA THR A 209 13.98 11.75 6.71
C THR A 209 14.98 12.81 7.19
N ARG A 210 15.26 12.88 8.49
CA ARG A 210 16.49 13.52 8.96
C ARG A 210 17.64 12.60 8.54
N GLY A 211 18.29 12.92 7.44
CA GLY A 211 19.53 12.25 7.03
C GLY A 211 20.53 12.22 8.20
N PRO A 212 21.51 11.32 8.19
CA PRO A 212 22.56 11.31 9.21
C PRO A 212 23.10 12.73 9.30
N GLN A 213 22.87 13.37 10.46
CA GLN A 213 23.45 14.67 10.74
C GLN A 213 24.96 14.50 10.49
N GLU A 214 25.54 15.36 9.67
CA GLU A 214 26.99 15.57 9.66
C GLU A 214 27.40 15.79 11.12
N GLY A 215 28.03 14.78 11.75
CA GLY A 215 28.42 14.84 13.16
C GLY A 215 28.12 13.61 14.03
N GLY A 216 27.66 12.48 13.51
CA GLY A 216 27.33 11.30 14.34
C GLY A 216 28.19 10.05 14.17
N TRP A 217 28.75 9.81 12.98
CA TRP A 217 29.41 8.53 12.65
C TRP A 217 30.92 8.52 12.84
N ASP A 218 31.58 9.70 12.84
CA ASP A 218 33.04 9.80 13.02
C ASP A 218 33.48 9.62 14.49
N ALA A 219 32.56 9.74 15.46
CA ALA A 219 32.89 9.58 16.88
C ALA A 219 33.09 8.11 17.31
N CYS A 220 32.76 7.13 16.46
CA CYS A 220 32.87 5.71 16.78
C CYS A 220 34.13 5.03 16.18
N GLY A 221 34.94 5.76 15.41
CA GLY A 221 36.09 5.22 14.68
C GLY A 221 37.43 5.21 15.46
N ASP A 222 37.62 6.12 16.41
CA ASP A 222 38.97 6.38 16.96
C ASP A 222 39.29 5.66 18.29
N SER A 223 38.41 4.80 18.81
CA SER A 223 38.61 4.15 20.12
C SER A 223 39.08 2.68 20.09
N VAL A 224 39.57 2.19 18.94
CA VAL A 224 40.12 0.81 18.85
C VAL A 224 41.56 0.74 18.30
N ALA A 225 42.22 1.87 18.12
CA ALA A 225 43.64 1.92 17.76
C ALA A 225 44.52 2.27 18.97
N GLY A 226 44.66 1.35 19.92
CA GLY A 226 45.67 1.52 20.96
C GLY A 226 45.50 0.63 22.17
N HIS A 227 45.66 -0.69 22.03
CA HIS A 227 46.07 -1.55 23.16
C HIS A 227 46.52 -2.96 22.72
N VAL A 228 47.51 -3.06 21.81
CA VAL A 228 48.33 -4.29 21.72
C VAL A 228 49.76 -3.92 21.33
N ALA A 229 50.63 -3.72 22.32
CA ALA A 229 52.04 -4.15 22.33
C ALA A 229 52.76 -3.52 23.54
N GLU A 230 53.01 -4.34 24.56
CA GLU A 230 54.32 -4.53 25.22
C GLU A 230 54.11 -5.08 26.64
N ALA A 231 54.54 -6.31 26.84
CA ALA A 231 55.06 -6.76 28.12
C ALA A 231 56.22 -7.73 27.84
N PRO A 232 57.31 -7.65 28.64
CA PRO A 232 58.63 -8.19 28.32
C PRO A 232 58.75 -9.71 28.45
#